data_AF-A0A2I1REW2-F1
#
_entry.id   AF-A0A2I1REW2-F1
#
_cell.length_a   1.000
_cell.length_b   1.000
_cell.length_c   1.000
_cell.angle_alpha   90.00
_cell.angle_beta   90.00
_cell.angle_gamma   90.00
#
_symmetry.space_group_name_H-M   'P 1'
#
loop_
_entity.id
_entity.type
_entity.pdbx_description
1 polymer ?
#
loop_
_entity_poly.entity_id
_entity_poly.type
_entity_poly.pdbx_seq_one_letter_code
_entity_poly.pdbx_strand_id
1 'polypeptide(L)'
;MTQKQHRTKEIKIRLTEQEHETLQSKKTGSELASWIRNTCLEIDSPKIKSVKTADPKLLQQLAKIGSNLNQIAKATNTEQAKGDIINLLRLTAELATIREQLNEILKRHDS
;
A
#
# COMPACT_ATOMS: atom_id res chain seq x y z
N MET A 1 -5.91 17.47 16.65
CA MET A 1 -6.60 17.63 15.35
C MET A 1 -5.90 18.74 14.57
N THR A 2 -5.02 18.41 13.63
CA THR A 2 -4.31 19.41 12.84
C THR A 2 -5.27 19.96 11.78
N GLN A 3 -5.78 21.18 11.95
CA GLN A 3 -6.64 21.79 10.95
C GLN A 3 -5.86 22.01 9.66
N LYS A 4 -6.39 21.49 8.55
CA LYS A 4 -5.84 21.68 7.21
C LYS A 4 -6.09 23.14 6.80
N GLN A 5 -5.05 23.96 6.79
CA GLN A 5 -5.17 25.37 6.41
C GLN A 5 -5.55 25.49 4.93
N HIS A 6 -6.72 26.09 4.67
CA HIS A 6 -7.19 26.35 3.31
C HIS A 6 -6.49 27.57 2.71
N ARG A 7 -6.10 27.47 1.45
CA ARG A 7 -5.46 28.56 0.70
C ARG A 7 -6.54 29.45 0.12
N THR A 8 -6.61 30.70 0.57
CA THR A 8 -7.68 31.65 0.24
C THR A 8 -7.22 32.80 -0.66
N LYS A 9 -5.92 32.88 -0.98
CA LYS A 9 -5.34 33.93 -1.85
C LYS A 9 -5.05 33.35 -3.24
N GLU A 10 -5.39 34.10 -4.28
CA GLU A 10 -5.16 33.77 -5.69
C GLU A 10 -4.14 34.72 -6.34
N ILE A 11 -3.41 34.23 -7.35
CA ILE A 11 -2.49 35.02 -8.18
C ILE A 11 -2.91 34.80 -9.64
N LYS A 12 -3.25 35.88 -10.36
CA LYS A 12 -3.59 35.83 -11.80
C LYS A 12 -2.39 36.29 -12.62
N ILE A 13 -1.93 35.43 -13.52
CA ILE A 13 -0.78 35.68 -14.40
C ILE A 13 -1.30 35.63 -15.83
N ARG A 14 -1.01 36.65 -16.64
CA ARG A 14 -1.26 36.63 -18.09
C ARG A 14 -0.01 36.10 -18.76
N LEU A 15 -0.19 35.17 -19.69
CA LEU A 15 0.88 34.51 -20.43
C LEU A 15 0.60 34.66 -21.92
N THR A 16 1.66 34.78 -22.70
CA THR A 16 1.61 34.53 -24.14
C THR A 16 1.58 33.02 -24.40
N GLU A 17 1.19 32.61 -25.62
CA GLU A 17 1.08 31.19 -25.97
C GLU A 17 2.41 30.44 -25.79
N GLN A 18 3.52 31.07 -26.19
CA GLN A 18 4.87 30.49 -26.06
C GLN A 18 5.30 30.30 -24.60
N GLU A 19 4.94 31.25 -23.73
CA GLU A 19 5.23 31.14 -22.30
C GLU A 19 4.41 30.01 -21.67
N HIS A 20 3.15 29.86 -22.08
CA HIS A 20 2.29 28.79 -21.60
C HIS A 20 2.83 27.40 -21.99
N GLU A 21 3.25 27.18 -23.25
CA GLU A 21 3.88 25.93 -23.69
C GLU A 21 5.19 25.65 -22.95
N THR A 22 6.00 26.69 -22.73
CA THR A 22 7.27 26.57 -22.00
C THR A 22 7.03 26.16 -20.54
N LEU A 23 6.00 26.70 -19.91
CA LEU A 23 5.62 26.32 -18.55
C LEU A 23 5.06 24.89 -18.49
N GLN A 24 4.28 24.51 -19.50
CA GLN A 24 3.70 23.17 -19.59
C GLN A 24 4.78 22.09 -19.80
N SER A 25 5.81 22.38 -20.59
CA SER A 25 6.93 21.46 -20.84
C SER A 25 7.91 21.34 -19.67
N LYS A 26 8.13 22.41 -18.89
CA LYS A 26 8.99 22.38 -17.70
C LYS A 26 8.37 21.73 -16.46
N LYS A 27 7.06 21.52 -16.48
CA LYS A 27 6.30 20.98 -15.35
C LYS A 27 6.72 19.52 -15.05
N THR A 28 7.24 19.30 -13.85
CA THR A 28 7.68 17.97 -13.36
C THR A 28 6.58 17.24 -12.55
N GLY A 29 5.37 17.79 -12.48
CA GLY A 29 4.26 17.26 -11.67
C GLY A 29 2.95 17.11 -12.44
N SER A 30 1.87 16.74 -11.77
CA SER A 30 0.53 16.56 -12.39
C SER A 30 -0.21 17.86 -12.64
N GLU A 31 0.02 18.91 -11.85
CA GLU A 31 -0.71 20.19 -11.89
C GLU A 31 0.24 21.39 -12.07
N LEU A 32 -0.09 22.31 -12.99
CA LEU A 32 0.78 23.44 -13.33
C LEU A 32 0.85 24.45 -12.18
N ALA A 33 -0.29 24.75 -11.55
CA ALA A 33 -0.37 25.64 -10.40
C ALA A 33 0.47 25.14 -9.21
N SER A 34 0.46 23.83 -8.96
CA SER A 34 1.26 23.19 -7.90
C SER A 34 2.76 23.29 -8.21
N TRP A 35 3.16 23.04 -9.46
CA TRP A 35 4.55 23.18 -9.90
C TRP A 35 5.03 24.65 -9.81
N ILE A 36 4.28 25.61 -10.36
CA ILE A 36 4.62 27.04 -10.30
C ILE A 36 4.80 27.49 -8.84
N ARG A 37 3.89 27.09 -7.94
CA ARG A 37 3.99 27.43 -6.53
C ARG A 37 5.29 26.92 -5.92
N ASN A 38 5.62 25.65 -6.15
CA ASN A 38 6.81 25.04 -5.56
C ASN A 38 8.09 25.66 -6.12
N THR A 39 8.11 25.95 -7.43
CA THR A 39 9.22 26.64 -8.09
C THR A 39 9.39 28.08 -7.59
N CYS A 40 8.31 28.87 -7.47
CA CYS A 40 8.39 30.28 -7.07
C CYS A 40 8.63 30.50 -5.57
N LEU A 41 8.26 29.53 -4.72
CA LEU A 41 8.46 29.62 -3.27
C LEU A 41 9.69 28.84 -2.80
N GLU A 42 10.49 28.29 -3.73
CA GLU A 42 11.62 27.39 -3.45
C GLU A 42 11.26 26.29 -2.44
N ILE A 43 9.99 25.88 -2.45
CA ILE A 43 9.54 24.78 -1.62
C ILE A 43 10.02 23.55 -2.37
N ASP A 44 11.12 22.98 -1.88
CA ASP A 44 11.53 21.62 -2.20
C ASP A 44 10.28 20.75 -2.06
N SER A 45 9.66 20.46 -3.21
CA SER A 45 8.50 19.59 -3.24
C SER A 45 9.03 18.31 -2.64
N PRO A 46 8.47 17.77 -1.55
CA PRO A 46 8.89 16.47 -1.08
C PRO A 46 8.71 15.57 -2.28
N LYS A 47 9.84 15.17 -2.91
CA LYS A 47 9.86 14.22 -4.03
C LYS A 47 8.92 13.16 -3.56
N ILE A 48 7.77 13.02 -4.25
CA ILE A 48 6.76 12.01 -3.91
C ILE A 48 7.61 10.78 -3.76
N LYS A 49 7.79 10.32 -2.51
CA LYS A 49 8.68 9.20 -2.23
C LYS A 49 8.12 8.13 -3.14
N SER A 50 8.85 7.79 -4.19
CA SER A 50 8.45 6.69 -5.05
C SER A 50 8.35 5.55 -4.07
N VAL A 51 7.11 5.19 -3.73
CA VAL A 51 6.84 4.11 -2.82
C VAL A 51 7.50 2.97 -3.52
N LYS A 52 8.65 2.51 -3.01
CA LYS A 52 9.35 1.36 -3.54
C LYS A 52 8.28 0.31 -3.66
N THR A 53 7.84 0.08 -4.89
CA THR A 53 6.67 -0.74 -5.15
C THR A 53 7.21 -2.12 -4.92
N ALA A 54 7.11 -2.58 -3.67
CA ALA A 54 7.48 -3.93 -3.31
C ALA A 54 6.75 -4.84 -4.27
N ASP A 55 7.46 -5.84 -4.78
CA ASP A 55 6.94 -6.71 -5.83
C ASP A 55 5.51 -7.15 -5.46
N PRO A 56 4.51 -6.92 -6.32
CA PRO A 56 3.12 -7.20 -5.99
C PRO A 56 2.90 -8.67 -5.62
N LYS A 57 3.73 -9.61 -6.10
CA LYS A 57 3.70 -11.01 -5.66
C LYS A 57 4.15 -11.15 -4.21
N LEU A 58 5.16 -10.41 -3.78
CA LEU A 58 5.65 -10.44 -2.39
C LEU A 58 4.60 -9.88 -1.42
N LEU A 59 3.92 -8.79 -1.81
CA LEU A 59 2.82 -8.23 -1.02
C LEU A 59 1.63 -9.19 -0.94
N GLN A 60 1.30 -9.87 -2.04
CA GLN A 60 0.24 -10.87 -2.06
C GLN A 60 0.57 -12.08 -1.16
N GLN A 61 1.83 -12.54 -1.18
CA GLN A 61 2.33 -13.60 -0.31
C GLN A 61 2.23 -13.18 1.17
N LEU A 62 2.67 -11.97 1.50
CA LEU A 62 2.60 -11.43 2.86
C LEU A 62 1.14 -11.32 3.36
N ALA A 63 0.23 -10.89 2.48
CA ALA A 63 -1.20 -10.82 2.79
C ALA A 63 -1.81 -12.21 3.06
N LYS A 64 -1.39 -13.24 2.32
CA LYS A 64 -1.79 -14.64 2.57
C LYS A 64 -1.30 -15.12 3.94
N ILE A 65 -0.05 -14.81 4.30
CA ILE A 65 0.51 -15.15 5.62
C ILE A 65 -0.26 -14.45 6.74
N GLY A 66 -0.54 -13.15 6.61
CA GLY A 66 -1.33 -12.40 7.58
C GLY A 66 -2.76 -12.93 7.74
N SER A 67 -3.40 -13.33 6.63
CA SER A 67 -4.73 -13.96 6.65
C SER A 67 -4.71 -15.29 7.42
N ASN A 68 -3.72 -16.14 7.19
CA ASN A 68 -3.58 -17.42 7.89
C ASN A 68 -3.38 -17.21 9.40
N LEU A 69 -2.56 -16.23 9.79
CA LEU A 69 -2.32 -15.90 11.19
C LEU A 69 -3.59 -15.38 11.87
N ASN A 70 -4.39 -14.58 11.15
CA ASN A 70 -5.67 -14.08 11.64
C ASN A 70 -6.73 -15.20 11.77
N GLN A 71 -6.70 -16.19 10.87
CA GLN A 71 -7.57 -17.37 10.96
C GLN A 71 -7.20 -18.24 12.16
N ILE A 72 -5.90 -18.45 12.43
CA ILE A 72 -5.43 -19.15 13.62
C ILE A 72 -5.85 -18.38 14.88
N ALA A 73 -5.61 -17.07 14.93
CA ALA A 73 -6.02 -16.25 16.06
C ALA A 73 -7.53 -16.30 16.31
N LYS A 74 -8.35 -16.22 15.26
CA LYS A 74 -9.81 -16.37 15.37
C LYS A 74 -10.22 -17.77 15.81
N ALA A 75 -9.62 -18.83 15.28
CA ALA A 75 -9.93 -20.19 15.67
C ALA A 75 -9.61 -20.42 17.15
N THR A 76 -8.42 -20.03 17.61
CA THR A 76 -8.02 -20.09 19.03
C THR A 76 -9.00 -19.32 19.91
N ASN A 77 -9.35 -18.08 19.53
CA ASN A 77 -10.27 -17.25 20.33
C ASN A 77 -11.72 -17.78 20.31
N THR A 78 -12.16 -18.39 19.22
CA THR A 78 -13.54 -18.92 19.09
C THR A 78 -13.70 -20.26 19.80
N GLU A 79 -12.64 -21.07 19.86
CA GLU A 79 -12.64 -22.38 20.51
C GLU A 79 -12.44 -22.32 22.02
N GLN A 80 -11.74 -21.29 22.51
CA GLN A 80 -11.71 -20.96 23.93
C GLN A 80 -13.11 -20.66 24.49
N ALA A 81 -14.08 -20.31 23.64
CA ALA A 81 -15.46 -20.00 24.04
C ALA A 81 -16.43 -21.21 23.98
N LYS A 82 -16.06 -22.34 23.37
CA LYS A 82 -16.96 -23.51 23.18
C LYS A 82 -16.59 -24.76 23.98
N GLY A 83 -15.35 -24.86 24.48
CA GLY A 83 -14.98 -25.92 25.43
C GLY A 83 -14.93 -27.35 24.85
N ASP A 84 -14.69 -27.52 23.56
CA ASP A 84 -14.53 -28.85 22.93
C ASP A 84 -13.23 -28.95 22.13
N ILE A 85 -12.13 -29.07 22.88
CA ILE A 85 -10.72 -28.99 22.45
C ILE A 85 -10.35 -30.05 21.39
N ILE A 86 -11.08 -31.17 21.35
CA ILE A 86 -10.75 -32.31 20.47
C ILE A 86 -11.04 -31.98 19.00
N ASN A 87 -12.05 -31.17 18.71
CA ASN A 87 -12.36 -30.75 17.34
C ASN A 87 -11.40 -29.68 16.81
N LEU A 88 -10.91 -28.75 17.66
CA LEU A 88 -9.84 -27.83 17.29
C LEU A 88 -8.58 -28.57 16.85
N LEU A 89 -8.19 -29.58 17.63
CA LEU A 89 -6.94 -30.29 17.40
C LEU A 89 -6.97 -31.06 16.08
N ARG A 90 -8.14 -31.61 15.74
CA ARG A 90 -8.36 -32.30 14.45
C ARG A 90 -8.33 -31.32 13.28
N LEU A 91 -9.01 -30.17 13.40
CA LEU A 91 -9.04 -29.15 12.36
C LEU A 91 -7.65 -28.52 12.13
N THR A 92 -6.89 -28.30 13.20
CA THR A 92 -5.52 -27.77 13.11
C THR A 92 -4.54 -28.78 12.53
N ALA A 93 -4.69 -30.07 12.83
CA ALA A 93 -3.89 -31.13 12.20
C ALA A 93 -4.17 -31.25 10.69
N GLU A 94 -5.43 -31.17 10.27
CA GLU A 94 -5.78 -31.18 8.85
C GLU A 94 -5.25 -29.92 8.12
N LEU A 95 -5.35 -28.75 8.75
CA LEU A 95 -4.78 -27.51 8.22
C LEU A 95 -3.24 -27.55 8.12
N ALA A 96 -2.57 -28.17 9.09
CA ALA A 96 -1.12 -28.38 9.04
C ALA A 96 -0.72 -29.30 7.88
N THR A 97 -1.50 -30.37 7.65
CA THR A 97 -1.29 -31.33 6.56
C THR A 97 -1.43 -30.65 5.19
N ILE A 98 -2.47 -29.83 5.00
CA ILE A 98 -2.67 -29.07 3.76
C ILE A 98 -1.54 -28.05 3.55
N ARG A 99 -1.04 -27.42 4.62
CA ARG A 99 0.08 -26.48 4.55
C ARG A 99 1.39 -27.17 4.12
N GLU A 100 1.63 -28.38 4.59
CA GLU A 100 2.81 -29.15 4.23
C GLU A 100 2.77 -29.59 2.76
N GLN A 101 1.61 -30.04 2.28
CA GLN A 101 1.41 -30.35 0.87
C GLN A 101 1.60 -29.11 -0.04
N LEU A 102 1.11 -27.95 0.37
CA LEU A 102 1.32 -26.69 -0.35
C LEU A 102 2.79 -26.26 -0.39
N ASN A 103 3.53 -26.43 0.71
CA ASN A 103 4.96 -26.14 0.77
C ASN A 103 5.77 -27.06 -0.15
N GLU A 104 5.40 -28.34 -0.25
CA GLU A 104 6.06 -29.28 -1.16
C GLU A 104 5.80 -28.93 -2.63
N ILE A 105 4.59 -28.47 -2.97
CA ILE A 105 4.29 -27.95 -4.32
C ILE A 105 5.08 -26.68 -4.62
N LEU A 106 5.22 -25.79 -3.63
CA LEU A 106 5.98 -24.56 -3.77
C LEU A 106 7.47 -24.85 -4.05
N LYS A 107 8.09 -25.76 -3.28
CA LYS A 107 9.49 -26.19 -3.49
C LYS A 107 9.73 -26.78 -4.88
N ARG A 108 8.76 -27.53 -5.42
CA ARG A 108 8.85 -28.12 -6.76
C ARG A 108 8.77 -27.08 -7.89
N HIS A 109 8.17 -25.93 -7.62
CA HIS A 109 8.01 -24.84 -8.60
C HIS A 109 9.08 -23.74 -8.47
N ASP A 110 9.94 -23.80 -7.45
CA ASP A 110 11.13 -22.95 -7.27
C ASP A 110 12.43 -23.61 -7.80
N SER A 111 12.34 -24.68 -8.62
CA SER A 111 13.47 -25.30 -9.35
C SER A 111 13.48 -24.94 -10.83
#